data_AF-A0A0L6JGK9-F1
#
_entry.id   AF-A0A0L6JGK9-F1
#
_cell.length_a   1.000
_cell.length_b   1.000
_cell.length_c   1.000
_cell.angle_alpha   90.00
_cell.angle_beta   90.00
_cell.angle_gamma   90.00
#
_symmetry.space_group_name_H-M   'P 1'
#
loop_
_entity.id
_entity.type
_entity.pdbx_description
1 polymer ?
#
loop_
_entity_poly.entity_id
_entity_poly.type
_entity_poly.pdbx_seq_one_letter_code
_entity_poly.pdbx_strand_id
1 'polypeptide(L)'
;MQWGDGIMARQQISYESRVELVKQKIKEKPENALKEIGKFLTKEIRANTPRGIKRKIKLKSGSTIEIKPGRLRKSVGYWYRKKEGDLQIGLKAFYAAMIELGTSTHRAHPFFMKTVEANIGVIQSMIEEALRELNKE
;
A
#
# COMPACT_ATOMS: atom_id res chain seq x y z
N MET A 1 -60.29 34.82 -8.82
CA MET A 1 -59.36 35.19 -7.74
C MET A 1 -58.67 33.92 -7.27
N GLN A 2 -57.39 33.75 -7.61
CA GLN A 2 -56.59 32.58 -7.27
C GLN A 2 -55.45 33.10 -6.40
N TRP A 3 -55.41 32.69 -5.13
CA TRP A 3 -54.35 33.06 -4.20
C TRP A 3 -53.13 32.20 -4.51
N GLY A 4 -52.01 32.85 -4.85
CA GLY A 4 -50.74 32.18 -5.09
C GLY A 4 -50.07 31.85 -3.76
N ASP A 5 -50.05 30.57 -3.40
CA ASP A 5 -49.24 30.06 -2.30
C ASP A 5 -47.76 30.08 -2.70
N GLY A 6 -47.09 31.17 -2.34
CA GLY A 6 -45.63 31.26 -2.40
C GLY A 6 -45.00 30.41 -1.30
N ILE A 7 -44.72 29.14 -1.58
CA ILE A 7 -43.89 28.30 -0.71
C ILE A 7 -42.45 28.82 -0.79
N MET A 8 -42.07 29.68 0.16
CA MET A 8 -40.68 30.05 0.39
C MET A 8 -39.93 28.81 0.90
N ALA A 9 -39.24 28.11 0.00
CA ALA A 9 -38.32 27.04 0.36
C ALA A 9 -37.31 27.61 1.36
N ARG A 10 -37.36 27.14 2.61
CA ARG A 10 -36.36 27.47 3.64
C ARG A 10 -34.99 27.07 3.11
N GLN A 11 -34.14 28.05 2.77
CA GLN A 11 -32.75 27.77 2.46
C GLN A 11 -32.14 27.06 3.67
N GLN A 12 -31.77 25.80 3.48
CA GLN A 12 -31.14 24.99 4.50
C GLN A 12 -29.71 25.49 4.65
N ILE A 13 -29.46 26.38 5.62
CA ILE A 13 -28.12 26.86 5.94
C ILE A 13 -27.37 25.67 6.59
N SER A 14 -26.51 25.00 5.83
CA SER A 14 -25.64 23.95 6.37
C SER A 14 -24.43 24.59 7.04
N TYR A 15 -24.32 24.42 8.36
CA TYR A 15 -23.13 24.80 9.11
C TYR A 15 -22.09 23.67 9.02
N GLU A 16 -21.09 23.84 8.17
CA GLU A 16 -19.88 23.00 8.24
C GLU A 16 -18.96 23.52 9.33
N SER A 17 -18.81 22.73 10.41
CA SER A 17 -17.89 23.06 11.48
C SER A 17 -16.46 23.03 10.95
N ARG A 18 -15.76 24.18 11.00
CA ARG A 18 -14.32 24.27 10.67
C ARG A 18 -13.47 23.32 11.52
N VAL A 19 -13.93 22.99 12.73
CA VAL A 19 -13.30 22.00 13.61
C VAL A 19 -13.40 20.59 13.03
N GLU A 20 -14.53 20.24 12.40
CA GLU A 20 -14.72 18.93 11.79
C GLU A 20 -13.88 18.77 10.52
N LEU A 21 -13.75 19.84 9.72
CA LEU A 21 -12.82 19.88 8.58
C LEU A 21 -11.36 19.72 9.01
N VAL A 22 -10.95 20.37 10.11
CA VAL A 22 -9.59 20.22 10.67
C VAL A 22 -9.37 18.78 11.17
N LYS A 23 -10.33 18.19 11.90
CA LYS A 23 -10.25 16.77 12.31
C LYS A 23 -10.14 15.81 11.13
N GLN A 24 -10.87 16.07 10.04
CA GLN A 24 -10.79 15.28 8.82
C GLN A 24 -9.42 15.41 8.16
N LYS A 25 -8.89 16.63 8.01
CA LYS A 25 -7.54 16.86 7.47
C LYS A 25 -6.45 16.19 8.30
N ILE A 26 -6.51 16.29 9.62
CA ILE A 26 -5.57 15.62 10.54
C ILE A 26 -5.63 14.09 10.36
N LYS A 27 -6.81 13.52 10.08
CA LYS A 27 -6.96 12.07 9.82
C LYS A 27 -6.48 11.65 8.43
N GLU A 28 -6.64 12.50 7.41
CA GLU A 28 -6.24 12.20 6.03
C GLU A 28 -4.73 12.25 5.81
N LYS A 29 -4.02 13.11 6.55
CA LYS A 29 -2.56 13.26 6.46
C LYS A 29 -1.75 11.97 6.73
N PRO A 30 -1.95 11.24 7.84
CA PRO A 30 -1.23 9.99 8.09
C PRO A 30 -1.60 8.90 7.07
N GLU A 31 -2.85 8.87 6.59
CA GLU A 31 -3.26 7.97 5.49
C GLU A 31 -2.47 8.26 4.20
N ASN A 32 -2.30 9.54 3.85
CA ASN A 32 -1.55 9.93 2.67
C ASN A 32 -0.06 9.58 2.79
N ALA A 33 0.55 9.82 3.94
CA ALA A 33 1.95 9.45 4.20
C ALA A 33 2.17 7.93 4.02
N LEU A 34 1.30 7.10 4.62
CA LEU A 34 1.38 5.64 4.49
C LEU A 34 1.17 5.17 3.04
N LYS A 35 0.29 5.81 2.28
CA LYS A 35 0.10 5.51 0.86
C LYS A 35 1.35 5.83 0.04
N GLU A 36 2.02 6.95 0.30
CA GLU A 36 3.26 7.31 -0.40
C GLU A 36 4.38 6.33 -0.09
N ILE A 37 4.55 5.93 1.18
CA ILE A 37 5.49 4.85 1.57
C ILE A 37 5.15 3.56 0.82
N GLY A 38 3.87 3.18 0.74
CA GLY A 38 3.41 2.01 0.00
C GLY A 38 3.73 2.04 -1.49
N LYS A 39 3.53 3.19 -2.15
CA LYS A 39 3.88 3.42 -3.56
C LYS A 39 5.38 3.29 -3.78
N PHE A 40 6.17 3.96 -2.95
CA PHE A 40 7.63 3.93 -3.00
C PHE A 40 8.16 2.50 -2.87
N LEU A 41 7.81 1.79 -1.79
CA LEU A 41 8.30 0.43 -1.57
C LEU A 41 7.84 -0.54 -2.67
N THR A 42 6.60 -0.40 -3.15
CA THR A 42 6.11 -1.22 -4.28
C THR A 42 6.95 -1.00 -5.54
N LYS A 43 7.37 0.24 -5.81
CA LYS A 43 8.24 0.57 -6.95
C LYS A 43 9.61 -0.08 -6.79
N GLU A 44 10.23 0.05 -5.63
CA GLU A 44 11.54 -0.52 -5.32
C GLU A 44 11.54 -2.05 -5.39
N ILE A 45 10.57 -2.70 -4.74
CA ILE A 45 10.44 -4.17 -4.76
C ILE A 45 10.23 -4.66 -6.20
N ARG A 46 9.45 -3.94 -7.02
CA ARG A 46 9.24 -4.28 -8.44
C ARG A 46 10.50 -4.10 -9.28
N ALA A 47 11.40 -3.19 -8.92
CA ALA A 47 12.68 -3.00 -9.59
C ALA A 47 13.65 -4.14 -9.25
N ASN A 48 13.67 -4.56 -7.99
CA ASN A 48 14.53 -5.63 -7.47
C ASN A 48 13.95 -7.05 -7.65
N THR A 49 12.71 -7.16 -8.14
CA THR A 49 12.10 -8.47 -8.41
C THR A 49 12.94 -9.23 -9.45
N PRO A 50 13.37 -10.47 -9.18
CA PRO A 50 14.24 -11.19 -10.10
C PRO A 50 13.51 -11.50 -11.43
N ARG A 51 14.18 -11.22 -12.55
CA ARG A 51 13.60 -11.34 -13.90
C ARG A 51 13.82 -12.69 -14.58
N GLY A 52 14.82 -13.45 -14.13
CA GLY A 52 15.26 -14.72 -14.73
C GLY A 52 14.99 -15.96 -13.87
N ILE A 53 13.99 -15.91 -12.98
CA ILE A 53 13.68 -17.02 -12.07
C ILE A 53 13.36 -18.28 -12.87
N LYS A 54 13.86 -19.43 -12.39
CA LYS A 54 13.49 -20.74 -12.93
C LYS A 54 11.97 -20.79 -13.07
N ARG A 55 11.51 -20.97 -14.31
CA ARG A 55 10.07 -20.99 -14.64
C ARG A 55 9.36 -22.20 -14.05
N LYS A 56 10.05 -23.09 -13.34
CA LYS A 56 9.51 -24.32 -12.78
C LYS A 56 10.05 -24.51 -11.36
N ILE A 57 9.17 -24.55 -10.36
CA ILE A 57 9.50 -24.92 -8.97
C ILE A 57 8.88 -26.29 -8.68
N LYS A 58 9.69 -27.23 -8.16
CA LYS A 58 9.19 -28.51 -7.67
C LYS A 58 8.71 -28.38 -6.23
N LEU A 59 7.48 -28.81 -5.98
CA LEU A 59 6.90 -28.90 -4.64
C LEU A 59 7.32 -30.20 -3.96
N LYS A 60 7.18 -30.23 -2.63
CA LYS A 60 7.37 -31.47 -1.84
C LYS A 60 6.43 -32.60 -2.26
N SER A 61 5.24 -32.27 -2.80
CA SER A 61 4.29 -33.23 -3.34
C SER A 61 4.72 -33.89 -4.66
N GLY A 62 5.86 -33.49 -5.24
CA GLY A 62 6.30 -33.92 -6.57
C GLY A 62 5.73 -33.10 -7.73
N SER A 63 4.68 -32.31 -7.48
CA SER A 63 4.09 -31.41 -8.49
C SER A 63 5.05 -30.28 -8.86
N THR A 64 4.97 -29.80 -10.10
CA THR A 64 5.77 -28.66 -10.58
C THR A 64 4.88 -27.46 -10.87
N ILE A 65 5.24 -26.31 -10.32
CA ILE A 65 4.55 -25.03 -10.59
C ILE A 65 5.31 -24.31 -11.69
N GLU A 66 4.59 -23.90 -12.73
CA GLU A 66 5.14 -23.02 -13.75
C GLU A 66 4.97 -21.53 -13.40
N ILE A 67 6.09 -20.80 -13.31
CA ILE A 67 6.11 -19.36 -13.04
C ILE A 67 6.16 -18.61 -14.36
N LYS A 68 5.06 -17.91 -14.66
CA LYS A 68 4.99 -17.03 -15.82
C LYS A 68 5.91 -15.81 -15.64
N PRO A 69 6.69 -15.42 -16.67
CA PRO A 69 7.52 -14.22 -16.63
C PRO A 69 6.74 -12.98 -16.20
N GLY A 70 7.34 -12.17 -15.33
CA GLY A 70 6.75 -10.93 -14.83
C GLY A 70 5.55 -11.08 -13.88
N ARG A 71 5.02 -12.30 -13.66
CA ARG A 71 3.88 -12.51 -12.75
C ARG A 71 4.23 -12.19 -11.30
N LEU A 72 5.45 -12.52 -10.87
CA LEU A 72 5.97 -12.15 -9.55
C LEU A 72 5.98 -10.62 -9.36
N ARG A 73 6.56 -9.89 -10.31
CA ARG A 73 6.64 -8.42 -10.29
C ARG A 73 5.25 -7.78 -10.23
N LYS A 74 4.31 -8.28 -11.04
CA LYS A 74 2.91 -7.80 -11.06
C LYS A 74 2.14 -8.11 -9.77
N SER A 75 2.60 -9.08 -8.98
CA SER A 75 1.95 -9.48 -7.73
C SER A 75 2.27 -8.59 -6.53
N VAL A 76 3.29 -7.73 -6.64
CA VAL A 76 3.67 -6.78 -5.58
C VAL A 76 2.59 -5.70 -5.45
N GLY A 77 2.10 -5.49 -4.23
CA GLY A 77 1.14 -4.45 -3.91
C GLY A 77 1.16 -4.05 -2.44
N TYR A 78 0.42 -2.99 -2.13
CA TYR A 78 0.26 -2.46 -0.79
C TYR A 78 -1.22 -2.18 -0.50
N TRP A 79 -1.56 -2.13 0.79
CA TRP A 79 -2.89 -1.85 1.31
C TRP A 79 -2.77 -1.00 2.57
N TYR A 80 -3.40 0.17 2.56
CA TYR A 80 -3.61 0.92 3.79
C TYR A 80 -4.83 0.34 4.52
N ARG A 81 -4.64 -0.10 5.76
CA ARG A 81 -5.69 -0.68 6.59
C ARG A 81 -6.27 0.42 7.46
N LYS A 82 -7.36 1.03 6.98
CA LYS A 82 -7.97 2.24 7.59
C LYS A 82 -8.35 2.09 9.06
N LYS A 83 -8.78 0.90 9.48
CA LYS A 83 -9.24 0.63 10.84
C LYS A 83 -8.05 0.48 11.81
N GLU A 84 -7.01 -0.19 11.34
CA GLU A 84 -5.78 -0.47 12.09
C GLU A 84 -4.80 0.70 12.05
N GLY A 85 -4.92 1.59 11.05
CA GLY A 85 -4.07 2.76 10.88
C GLY A 85 -2.66 2.42 10.39
N ASP A 86 -2.49 1.31 9.67
CA ASP A 86 -1.18 0.85 9.22
C ASP A 86 -1.13 0.48 7.72
N LEU A 87 0.09 0.25 7.24
CA LEU A 87 0.40 -0.13 5.87
C LEU A 87 0.80 -1.60 5.82
N GLN A 88 0.06 -2.39 5.05
CA GLN A 88 0.47 -3.74 4.69
C GLN A 88 1.07 -3.73 3.28
N ILE A 89 2.25 -4.35 3.11
CA ILE A 89 2.88 -4.55 1.81
C ILE A 89 3.19 -6.02 1.61
N GLY A 90 3.07 -6.52 0.38
CA GLY A 90 3.28 -7.94 0.12
C GLY A 90 3.12 -8.35 -1.32
N LEU A 91 3.12 -9.67 -1.52
CA LEU A 91 2.96 -10.31 -2.82
C LEU A 91 1.71 -11.18 -2.85
N LYS A 92 0.89 -11.00 -3.89
CA LYS A 92 -0.31 -11.83 -4.12
C LYS A 92 0.01 -13.23 -4.65
N ALA A 93 1.22 -13.48 -5.16
CA ALA A 93 1.60 -14.76 -5.72
C ALA A 93 1.93 -15.77 -4.61
N PHE A 94 1.20 -16.87 -4.52
CA PHE A 94 1.41 -17.90 -3.49
C PHE A 94 2.83 -18.49 -3.48
N TYR A 95 3.51 -18.53 -4.63
CA TYR A 95 4.88 -19.02 -4.76
C TYR A 95 5.95 -17.97 -4.44
N ALA A 96 5.57 -16.72 -4.13
CA ALA A 96 6.53 -15.65 -3.84
C ALA A 96 7.40 -15.96 -2.63
N ALA A 97 6.82 -16.53 -1.56
CA ALA A 97 7.57 -16.95 -0.37
C ALA A 97 8.60 -18.03 -0.68
N MET A 98 8.28 -18.97 -1.59
CA MET A 98 9.21 -20.02 -2.02
C MET A 98 10.40 -19.47 -2.80
N ILE A 99 10.21 -18.34 -3.49
CA ILE A 99 11.27 -17.64 -4.20
C ILE A 99 12.14 -16.85 -3.22
N GLU A 100 11.50 -16.08 -2.33
CA GLU A 100 12.17 -15.24 -1.34
C GLU A 100 13.06 -16.08 -0.41
N LEU A 101 12.50 -17.15 0.15
CA LEU A 101 13.14 -17.99 1.16
C LEU A 101 13.86 -19.22 0.57
N GLY A 102 13.58 -19.55 -0.69
CA GLY A 102 14.05 -20.78 -1.31
C GLY A 102 13.25 -22.02 -0.90
N THR A 103 13.66 -23.16 -1.43
CA THR A 103 13.13 -24.48 -1.11
C THR A 103 14.29 -25.48 -1.05
N SER A 104 14.03 -26.74 -0.70
CA SER A 104 15.04 -27.80 -0.75
C SER A 104 15.67 -28.01 -2.14
N THR A 105 14.99 -27.57 -3.21
CA THR A 105 15.44 -27.75 -4.60
C THR A 105 15.77 -26.45 -5.32
N HIS A 106 15.51 -25.30 -4.70
CA HIS A 106 15.69 -23.98 -5.30
C HIS A 106 16.34 -23.03 -4.31
N ARG A 107 17.41 -22.36 -4.75
CA ARG A 107 18.09 -21.35 -3.94
C ARG A 107 17.14 -20.18 -3.62
N ALA A 108 17.27 -19.63 -2.42
CA ALA A 108 16.63 -18.38 -2.05
C ALA A 108 17.08 -17.22 -2.94
N HIS A 109 16.13 -16.39 -3.34
CA HIS A 109 16.35 -15.14 -4.03
C HIS A 109 15.69 -14.03 -3.21
N PRO A 110 16.30 -13.57 -2.11
CA PRO A 110 15.73 -12.52 -1.28
C PRO A 110 15.69 -11.21 -2.07
N PHE A 111 14.49 -10.70 -2.30
CA PHE A 111 14.23 -9.44 -2.99
C PHE A 111 13.27 -8.57 -2.20
N PHE A 112 12.28 -9.15 -1.54
CA PHE A 112 11.25 -8.41 -0.83
C PHE A 112 11.81 -7.84 0.48
N MET A 113 12.22 -8.70 1.41
CA MET A 113 12.70 -8.28 2.73
C MET A 113 13.97 -7.45 2.60
N LYS A 114 14.89 -7.90 1.75
CA LYS A 114 16.13 -7.18 1.45
C LYS A 114 15.87 -5.75 0.95
N THR A 115 14.86 -5.55 0.10
CA THR A 115 14.53 -4.20 -0.40
C THR A 115 13.93 -3.34 0.70
N VAL A 116 13.07 -3.91 1.56
CA VAL A 116 12.50 -3.17 2.69
C VAL A 116 13.60 -2.74 3.67
N GLU A 117 14.47 -3.68 4.05
CA GLU A 117 15.59 -3.44 4.96
C GLU A 117 16.56 -2.38 4.44
N ALA A 118 16.91 -2.45 3.14
CA ALA A 118 17.79 -1.47 2.50
C ALA A 118 17.19 -0.05 2.47
N ASN A 119 15.88 0.09 2.65
CA ASN A 119 15.17 1.37 2.58
C ASN A 119 14.64 1.85 3.93
N ILE A 120 15.00 1.22 5.06
CA ILE A 120 14.53 1.62 6.40
C ILE A 120 14.77 3.11 6.67
N GLY A 121 15.97 3.64 6.36
CA GLY A 121 16.27 5.06 6.57
C GLY A 121 15.40 6.01 5.73
N VAL A 122 15.06 5.62 4.50
CA VAL A 122 14.14 6.39 3.63
C VAL A 122 12.73 6.35 4.21
N ILE A 123 12.26 5.19 4.65
CA ILE A 123 10.94 5.05 5.31
C ILE A 123 10.88 5.94 6.55
N GLN A 124 11.91 5.92 7.39
CA GLN A 124 12.01 6.78 8.58
C GLN A 124 11.95 8.26 8.21
N SER A 125 12.70 8.67 7.18
CA SER A 125 12.69 10.06 6.70
C SER A 125 11.31 10.50 6.22
N MET A 126 10.59 9.64 5.48
CA MET A 126 9.22 9.92 5.02
C MET A 126 8.23 10.05 6.19
N ILE A 127 8.40 9.22 7.24
CA ILE A 127 7.58 9.30 8.45
C ILE A 127 7.88 10.60 9.22
N GLU A 128 9.16 10.94 9.40
CA GLU A 128 9.56 12.18 10.06
C GLU A 128 9.02 13.42 9.35
N GLU A 129 9.09 13.44 8.01
CA GLU A 129 8.53 14.52 7.20
C GLU A 129 7.02 14.66 7.41
N ALA A 130 6.28 13.55 7.33
CA ALA A 130 4.85 13.54 7.58
C ALA A 130 4.47 14.02 8.99
N LEU A 131 5.25 13.65 10.02
CA LEU A 131 5.06 14.11 11.39
C LEU A 131 5.34 15.62 11.53
N ARG A 132 6.36 16.13 10.86
CA ARG A 132 6.66 17.58 10.85
C ARG A 132 5.54 18.38 10.19
N GLU A 133 4.94 17.88 9.12
CA GLU A 133 3.79 18.51 8.45
C GLU A 133 2.51 18.50 9.29
N LEU A 134 2.36 17.52 10.18
CA LEU A 134 1.28 17.48 11.16
C LEU A 134 1.47 18.53 12.27
N ASN A 135 2.70 18.75 12.73
CA ASN A 135 3.01 19.67 13.83
C ASN A 135 3.06 21.16 13.43
N LYS A 136 2.98 21.48 12.13
CA LYS A 136 3.00 22.87 11.62
C LYS A 136 1.62 23.54 11.58
N GLU A 137 0.55 22.79 11.86
CA GLU A 137 -0.84 23.28 11.97
C GLU A 137 -1.23 23.50 13.43
#